data_AF-A0AB32W8Y2-F1
#
_entry.id   AF-A0AB32W8Y2-F1
#
_cell.length_a   1.000
_cell.length_b   1.000
_cell.length_c   1.000
_cell.angle_alpha   90.00
_cell.angle_beta   90.00
_cell.angle_gamma   90.00
#
_symmetry.space_group_name_H-M   'P 1'
#
loop_
_entity.id
_entity.type
_entity.pdbx_description
1 polymer ?
#
loop_
_entity_poly.entity_id
_entity_poly.type
_entity_poly.pdbx_seq_one_letter_code
_entity_poly.pdbx_strand_id
1 'polypeptide(L)'
;MKKWLGGLLLGSFLVLLILRYDVMIKNSFGKNSLQRSMTVNLTDPPLKWIQPTIAPAVQNSEAVSQVVFADRFVSGIFLERNFSHEIQASLLTSNQMKHIVNHTKGLPNALEAVREARVAWENLLDTVAKKQQSEGNESSLENVKEKQCPYFLNNMNSANIGHGDYKLRIPCGLIQGSAITIIGIPDGLLGNFRIDLKGEEIRGKPDPPTILHYNVRLQGDKVTQDPVIVQNTWTADRGWGEEERCPSAGEGNKKKVDDLKQCSDKVGKVDSRRFATNESSVISLWPSTAENKTRSKQYFPFKLGYLSVMTLRVGEEGFQMTVDGKHITSLAYREGLEPWLVTEVRISGDIKLTSVLASGLPTSEDLEHINDLDSLRAVPLLPNQPLDLFIGVFSTANNFKRRMAVRRTWMQYPAVKSGAVAVRFFVGLHKNQIVNEELWSEIKTYGDVQLMPFVDYYGLITWKTVAICIFGTETASAKYIMKTDDDAFVRVDEVLAFLNKGNVSHGLLYGLIKYDAQPHRNTDSKWYISPEEYPGSTYPPWAHGPGYVVSHDIAKAVYVMHKEGRLHITS
;
A
#
# COMPACT_ATOMS: atom_id res chain seq x y z
N MET A 1 -7.63 -44.96 -65.44
CA MET A 1 -7.82 -45.55 -64.09
C MET A 1 -7.02 -44.77 -63.05
N LYS A 2 -7.62 -43.76 -62.39
CA LYS A 2 -7.17 -43.06 -61.15
C LYS A 2 -8.02 -41.79 -60.89
N LYS A 3 -9.35 -41.88 -60.97
CA LYS A 3 -10.28 -40.79 -60.56
C LYS A 3 -11.52 -41.28 -59.81
N TRP A 4 -11.45 -42.47 -59.20
CA TRP A 4 -12.59 -43.11 -58.51
C TRP A 4 -12.27 -43.55 -57.07
N LEU A 5 -11.22 -42.99 -56.45
CA LEU A 5 -10.89 -43.29 -55.04
C LEU A 5 -11.34 -42.20 -54.05
N GLY A 6 -11.53 -40.95 -54.51
CA GLY A 6 -11.88 -39.83 -53.63
C GLY A 6 -13.32 -39.86 -53.10
N GLY A 7 -14.29 -40.29 -53.93
CA GLY A 7 -15.69 -40.36 -53.55
C GLY A 7 -16.01 -41.47 -52.54
N LEU A 8 -15.28 -42.59 -52.60
CA LEU A 8 -15.44 -43.72 -51.68
C LEU A 8 -14.95 -43.40 -50.27
N LEU A 9 -13.91 -42.57 -50.14
CA LEU A 9 -13.37 -42.14 -48.84
C LEU A 9 -14.26 -41.08 -48.16
N LEU A 10 -14.86 -40.17 -48.93
CA LEU A 10 -15.83 -39.18 -48.42
C LEU A 10 -17.15 -39.82 -47.97
N GLY A 11 -17.65 -40.81 -48.72
CA GLY A 11 -18.85 -41.57 -48.33
C GLY A 11 -18.64 -42.40 -47.06
N SER A 12 -17.47 -43.03 -46.91
CA SER A 12 -17.12 -43.83 -45.71
C SER A 12 -17.02 -42.98 -44.44
N PHE A 13 -16.51 -41.75 -44.54
CA PHE A 13 -16.39 -40.85 -43.40
C PHE A 13 -17.76 -40.30 -42.92
N LEU A 14 -18.68 -40.05 -43.86
CA LEU A 14 -20.04 -39.60 -43.55
C LEU A 14 -20.85 -40.70 -42.84
N VAL A 15 -20.70 -41.96 -43.26
CA VAL A 15 -21.37 -43.11 -42.62
C VAL A 15 -20.83 -43.37 -41.21
N LEU A 16 -19.52 -43.17 -40.97
CA LEU A 16 -18.92 -43.27 -39.62
C LEU A 16 -19.39 -42.17 -38.67
N LEU A 17 -19.62 -40.95 -39.18
CA LEU A 17 -20.19 -39.85 -38.39
C LEU A 17 -21.65 -40.10 -38.01
N ILE A 18 -22.46 -40.63 -38.94
CA ILE A 18 -23.87 -40.98 -38.67
C ILE A 18 -23.95 -42.14 -37.66
N LEU A 19 -23.10 -43.18 -37.80
CA LEU A 19 -23.05 -44.30 -36.84
C LEU A 19 -22.58 -43.86 -35.44
N ARG A 20 -21.65 -42.89 -35.32
CA ARG A 20 -21.27 -42.34 -34.01
C ARG A 20 -22.34 -41.46 -33.39
N TYR A 21 -23.10 -40.73 -34.21
CA TYR A 21 -24.21 -39.90 -33.75
C TYR A 21 -25.37 -40.76 -33.23
N ASP A 22 -25.70 -41.87 -33.90
CA ASP A 22 -26.73 -42.82 -33.46
C ASP A 22 -26.36 -43.61 -32.18
N VAL A 23 -25.08 -43.90 -31.97
CA VAL A 23 -24.59 -44.59 -30.76
C VAL A 23 -24.61 -43.64 -29.54
N MET A 24 -24.41 -42.33 -29.73
CA MET A 24 -24.53 -41.36 -28.64
C MET A 24 -25.98 -41.07 -28.23
N ILE A 25 -26.94 -41.16 -29.15
CA ILE A 25 -28.36 -40.89 -28.86
C ILE A 25 -29.06 -42.09 -28.20
N LYS A 26 -28.58 -43.32 -28.39
CA LYS A 26 -29.21 -44.53 -27.82
C LYS A 26 -28.80 -44.89 -26.38
N ASN A 27 -27.81 -44.23 -25.77
CA ASN A 27 -27.33 -44.56 -24.42
C ASN A 27 -27.65 -43.50 -23.36
N SER A 28 -28.92 -43.06 -23.33
CA SER A 28 -29.49 -42.29 -22.21
C SER A 28 -30.72 -43.03 -21.68
N PHE A 29 -30.56 -43.76 -20.57
CA PHE A 29 -31.49 -44.04 -19.46
C PHE A 29 -31.27 -45.44 -18.87
N GLY A 30 -31.07 -45.54 -17.54
CA GLY A 30 -31.44 -46.75 -16.78
C GLY A 30 -30.44 -47.36 -15.77
N LYS A 31 -30.09 -46.62 -14.72
CA LYS A 31 -29.96 -47.00 -13.27
C LYS A 31 -29.69 -48.45 -12.78
N ASN A 32 -28.86 -48.46 -11.71
CA ASN A 32 -28.83 -49.33 -10.49
C ASN A 32 -28.14 -50.71 -10.61
N SER A 33 -27.44 -51.26 -9.60
CA SER A 33 -26.98 -50.87 -8.26
C SER A 33 -26.02 -51.98 -7.77
N LEU A 34 -25.14 -51.70 -6.80
CA LEU A 34 -25.06 -52.49 -5.58
C LEU A 34 -24.24 -51.78 -4.50
N GLN A 35 -24.98 -51.43 -3.47
CA GLN A 35 -24.64 -50.83 -2.20
C GLN A 35 -24.71 -51.93 -1.14
N ARG A 36 -23.88 -51.87 -0.11
CA ARG A 36 -24.13 -52.51 1.19
C ARG A 36 -23.69 -51.50 2.25
N SER A 37 -24.58 -50.61 2.71
CA SER A 37 -25.64 -50.76 3.72
C SER A 37 -25.11 -50.85 5.14
N MET A 38 -25.24 -49.73 5.88
CA MET A 38 -25.79 -49.76 7.24
C MET A 38 -26.91 -48.72 7.34
N THR A 39 -28.07 -49.24 7.73
CA THR A 39 -29.37 -48.63 7.97
C THR A 39 -29.44 -47.97 9.33
N VAL A 40 -30.03 -46.77 9.43
CA VAL A 40 -30.90 -46.38 10.57
C VAL A 40 -32.03 -45.48 10.05
N ASN A 41 -33.25 -45.78 10.52
CA ASN A 41 -34.55 -45.30 10.07
C ASN A 41 -34.80 -43.79 10.30
N LEU A 42 -35.55 -43.20 9.36
CA LEU A 42 -36.28 -41.94 9.52
C LEU A 42 -37.57 -42.16 10.32
N THR A 43 -37.76 -41.39 11.39
CA THR A 43 -39.06 -40.87 11.83
C THR A 43 -38.85 -39.58 12.65
N ASP A 44 -39.48 -38.51 12.18
CA ASP A 44 -39.78 -37.19 12.80
C ASP A 44 -38.69 -36.10 13.07
N PRO A 45 -39.02 -34.80 12.84
CA PRO A 45 -38.15 -33.60 13.02
C PRO A 45 -38.31 -33.03 14.46
N PRO A 46 -37.79 -31.84 14.88
CA PRO A 46 -37.04 -30.75 14.23
C PRO A 46 -35.80 -30.29 15.08
N LEU A 47 -35.17 -29.12 14.79
CA LEU A 47 -34.53 -28.17 15.76
C LEU A 47 -33.76 -27.08 14.98
N LYS A 48 -34.33 -25.88 14.77
CA LYS A 48 -34.21 -24.66 15.60
C LYS A 48 -32.79 -24.11 15.73
N TRP A 49 -32.60 -22.98 15.06
CA TRP A 49 -31.52 -22.02 15.25
C TRP A 49 -31.59 -21.48 16.68
N ILE A 50 -30.47 -21.54 17.41
CA ILE A 50 -30.36 -20.99 18.76
C ILE A 50 -30.11 -19.48 18.64
N GLN A 51 -31.08 -18.69 19.09
CA GLN A 51 -30.89 -17.29 19.50
C GLN A 51 -30.20 -17.27 20.88
N PRO A 52 -29.25 -16.36 21.15
CA PRO A 52 -28.88 -15.99 22.50
C PRO A 52 -29.86 -14.91 23.01
N THR A 53 -30.60 -15.23 24.06
CA THR A 53 -31.40 -14.29 24.83
C THR A 53 -30.49 -13.40 25.68
N ILE A 54 -30.53 -12.08 25.45
CA ILE A 54 -30.08 -11.07 26.43
C ILE A 54 -31.31 -10.22 26.78
N ALA A 55 -31.48 -9.95 28.08
CA ALA A 55 -32.61 -9.27 28.72
C ALA A 55 -32.87 -7.84 28.19
N PRO A 56 -34.07 -7.25 28.40
CA PRO A 56 -34.52 -6.09 27.65
C PRO A 56 -33.90 -4.80 28.18
N ALA A 57 -33.04 -4.18 27.37
CA ALA A 57 -32.62 -2.80 27.57
C ALA A 57 -33.26 -1.94 26.46
N VAL A 58 -34.24 -1.13 26.88
CA VAL A 58 -34.73 0.13 26.30
C VAL A 58 -34.71 0.24 24.77
N GLN A 59 -35.91 0.24 24.19
CA GLN A 59 -36.17 0.68 22.81
C GLN A 59 -35.51 2.04 22.55
N ASN A 60 -34.41 2.05 21.79
CA ASN A 60 -34.01 3.21 21.01
C ASN A 60 -34.25 2.87 19.54
N SER A 61 -35.31 3.50 19.03
CA SER A 61 -35.62 3.81 17.63
C SER A 61 -34.68 3.21 16.59
N GLU A 62 -35.25 2.39 15.71
CA GLU A 62 -34.76 2.00 14.39
C GLU A 62 -33.80 3.05 13.80
N ALA A 63 -32.51 2.70 13.70
CA ALA A 63 -31.58 3.42 12.85
C ALA A 63 -31.93 3.07 11.40
N VAL A 64 -32.89 3.84 10.86
CA VAL A 64 -33.19 3.96 9.44
C VAL A 64 -31.88 3.95 8.66
N SER A 65 -31.80 3.09 7.63
CA SER A 65 -30.66 2.99 6.72
C SER A 65 -30.26 4.38 6.21
N GLN A 66 -29.23 4.98 6.80
CA GLN A 66 -28.58 6.11 6.17
C GLN A 66 -27.68 5.55 5.08
N VAL A 67 -28.27 5.32 3.90
CA VAL A 67 -27.56 5.49 2.64
C VAL A 67 -27.14 6.96 2.63
N VAL A 68 -26.01 7.27 3.25
CA VAL A 68 -25.41 8.60 3.14
C VAL A 68 -25.16 8.78 1.65
N PHE A 69 -25.85 9.74 1.03
CA PHE A 69 -25.71 10.05 -0.39
C PHE A 69 -24.27 10.50 -0.68
N ALA A 70 -23.35 9.55 -0.83
CA ALA A 70 -22.03 9.75 -1.41
C ALA A 70 -22.16 10.44 -2.77
N ASP A 71 -23.28 10.23 -3.46
CA ASP A 71 -23.67 10.95 -4.67
C ASP A 71 -23.58 12.48 -4.50
N ARG A 72 -24.00 13.07 -3.37
CA ARG A 72 -23.89 14.52 -3.13
C ARG A 72 -22.46 15.00 -2.87
N PHE A 73 -21.62 14.13 -2.29
CA PHE A 73 -20.20 14.43 -2.02
C PHE A 73 -19.32 14.27 -3.26
N VAL A 74 -19.73 13.40 -4.17
CA VAL A 74 -18.94 12.91 -5.28
C VAL A 74 -19.37 13.56 -6.61
N SER A 75 -20.62 14.05 -6.71
CA SER A 75 -21.11 14.82 -7.87
C SER A 75 -20.25 16.04 -8.22
N GLY A 76 -19.68 16.71 -7.22
CA GLY A 76 -18.79 17.85 -7.44
C GLY A 76 -17.43 17.48 -8.04
N ILE A 77 -16.96 16.25 -7.77
CA ILE A 77 -15.72 15.71 -8.37
C ILE A 77 -15.92 15.47 -9.87
N PHE A 78 -17.15 15.14 -10.29
CA PHE A 78 -17.50 14.69 -11.64
C PHE A 78 -18.24 15.72 -12.50
N LEU A 79 -18.09 17.02 -12.21
CA LEU A 79 -18.62 18.07 -13.09
C LEU A 79 -18.00 17.95 -14.49
N GLU A 80 -18.85 17.77 -15.51
CA GLU A 80 -18.43 17.77 -16.91
C GLU A 80 -17.77 19.11 -17.25
N ARG A 81 -16.46 19.07 -17.46
CA ARG A 81 -15.66 20.18 -18.00
C ARG A 81 -14.99 19.73 -19.29
N ASN A 82 -14.70 20.69 -20.17
CA ASN A 82 -13.97 20.46 -21.41
C ASN A 82 -12.49 20.18 -21.13
N PHE A 83 -12.19 18.96 -20.67
CA PHE A 83 -10.83 18.45 -20.58
C PHE A 83 -10.39 17.80 -21.90
N SER A 84 -9.07 17.66 -22.10
CA SER A 84 -8.55 16.87 -23.23
C SER A 84 -8.97 15.41 -23.11
N HIS A 85 -8.93 14.69 -24.23
CA HIS A 85 -9.35 13.29 -24.30
C HIS A 85 -8.55 12.38 -23.35
N GLU A 86 -7.26 12.64 -23.13
CA GLU A 86 -6.40 11.86 -22.23
C GLU A 86 -6.83 12.00 -20.76
N ILE A 87 -7.21 13.22 -20.37
CA ILE A 87 -7.73 13.51 -19.03
C ILE A 87 -9.12 12.90 -18.89
N GLN A 88 -9.99 13.05 -19.88
CA GLN A 88 -11.31 12.42 -19.87
C GLN A 88 -11.20 10.90 -19.72
N ALA A 89 -10.29 10.25 -20.44
CA ALA A 89 -10.06 8.82 -20.34
C ALA A 89 -9.58 8.39 -18.94
N SER A 90 -8.74 9.21 -18.29
CA SER A 90 -8.28 8.99 -16.91
C SER A 90 -9.39 9.22 -15.86
N LEU A 91 -10.43 9.97 -16.24
CA LEU A 91 -11.62 10.26 -15.43
C LEU A 91 -12.83 9.36 -15.76
N LEU A 92 -12.79 8.55 -16.83
CA LEU A 92 -13.84 7.58 -17.17
C LEU A 92 -14.11 6.62 -16.02
N THR A 93 -13.03 6.12 -15.43
CA THR A 93 -12.99 5.29 -14.24
C THR A 93 -13.75 5.98 -13.11
N SER A 94 -13.40 7.23 -12.84
CA SER A 94 -14.07 8.10 -11.87
C SER A 94 -15.60 8.22 -12.11
N ASN A 95 -16.06 8.45 -13.35
CA ASN A 95 -17.49 8.53 -13.67
C ASN A 95 -18.25 7.22 -13.45
N GLN A 96 -17.66 6.07 -13.83
CA GLN A 96 -18.24 4.74 -13.58
C GLN A 96 -18.15 4.34 -12.08
N MET A 97 -17.33 5.04 -11.31
CA MET A 97 -17.00 4.73 -9.92
C MET A 97 -17.70 5.61 -8.89
N LYS A 98 -18.68 6.42 -9.28
CA LYS A 98 -19.68 6.99 -8.35
C LYS A 98 -20.21 5.94 -7.38
N HIS A 99 -20.38 4.71 -7.86
CA HIS A 99 -20.89 3.60 -7.06
C HIS A 99 -19.87 2.99 -6.09
N ILE A 100 -18.55 3.11 -6.32
CA ILE A 100 -17.52 2.54 -5.43
C ILE A 100 -17.65 3.09 -4.02
N VAL A 101 -17.85 4.40 -3.95
CA VAL A 101 -17.91 5.17 -2.70
C VAL A 101 -19.31 5.19 -2.07
N ASN A 102 -20.32 4.57 -2.71
CA ASN A 102 -21.65 4.43 -2.12
C ASN A 102 -21.66 3.48 -0.92
N HIS A 103 -20.70 2.54 -0.88
CA HIS A 103 -20.59 1.53 0.18
C HIS A 103 -19.34 1.78 1.01
N THR A 104 -19.46 2.66 2.02
CA THR A 104 -18.39 3.00 2.96
C THR A 104 -18.41 2.15 4.24
N LYS A 105 -19.44 1.33 4.45
CA LYS A 105 -19.62 0.53 5.66
C LYS A 105 -18.65 -0.66 5.65
N GLY A 106 -17.93 -0.88 6.74
CA GLY A 106 -16.95 -1.97 6.88
C GLY A 106 -15.54 -1.63 6.43
N LEU A 107 -15.27 -0.39 6.01
CA LEU A 107 -13.94 0.09 5.66
C LEU A 107 -13.51 1.23 6.60
N PRO A 108 -12.40 1.10 7.33
CA PRO A 108 -11.83 2.17 8.13
C PRO A 108 -11.52 3.40 7.27
N ASN A 109 -11.81 4.60 7.79
CA ASN A 109 -11.49 5.90 7.16
C ASN A 109 -12.14 6.16 5.78
N ALA A 110 -13.00 5.28 5.26
CA ALA A 110 -13.62 5.41 3.94
C ALA A 110 -14.36 6.73 3.73
N LEU A 111 -15.22 7.13 4.68
CA LEU A 111 -15.96 8.39 4.60
C LEU A 111 -15.04 9.60 4.63
N GLU A 112 -13.99 9.55 5.45
CA GLU A 112 -13.03 10.65 5.57
C GLU A 112 -12.22 10.79 4.29
N ALA A 113 -11.76 9.68 3.71
CA ALA A 113 -11.01 9.66 2.47
C ALA A 113 -11.77 10.30 1.29
N VAL A 114 -13.08 10.06 1.20
CA VAL A 114 -13.95 10.66 0.17
C VAL A 114 -14.12 12.17 0.43
N ARG A 115 -14.27 12.59 1.68
CA ARG A 115 -14.37 14.02 2.03
C ARG A 115 -13.09 14.78 1.71
N GLU A 116 -11.95 14.23 2.13
CA GLU A 116 -10.63 14.80 1.85
C GLU A 116 -10.36 14.85 0.36
N ALA A 117 -10.76 13.82 -0.39
CA ALA A 117 -10.64 13.80 -1.85
C ALA A 117 -11.44 14.92 -2.52
N ARG A 118 -12.65 15.21 -2.04
CA ARG A 118 -13.43 16.34 -2.58
C ARG A 118 -12.67 17.65 -2.45
N VAL A 119 -12.12 17.92 -1.27
CA VAL A 119 -11.35 19.14 -1.00
C VAL A 119 -10.08 19.19 -1.84
N ALA A 120 -9.32 18.09 -1.90
CA ALA A 120 -8.12 17.98 -2.70
C ALA A 120 -8.40 18.20 -4.20
N TRP A 121 -9.50 17.63 -4.70
CA TRP A 121 -9.94 17.80 -6.08
C TRP A 121 -10.35 19.23 -6.41
N GLU A 122 -11.15 19.88 -5.55
CA GLU A 122 -11.55 21.28 -5.71
C GLU A 122 -10.34 22.21 -5.78
N ASN A 123 -9.36 22.02 -4.88
CA ASN A 123 -8.11 22.78 -4.85
C ASN A 123 -7.26 22.56 -6.12
N LEU A 124 -7.19 21.31 -6.59
CA LEU A 124 -6.50 20.97 -7.84
C LEU A 124 -7.13 21.66 -9.03
N LEU A 125 -8.46 21.60 -9.16
CA LEU A 125 -9.16 22.24 -10.26
C LEU A 125 -9.02 23.76 -10.27
N ASP A 126 -9.05 24.40 -9.11
CA ASP A 126 -8.80 25.85 -8.99
C ASP A 126 -7.38 26.21 -9.46
N THR A 127 -6.39 25.43 -9.04
CA THR A 127 -5.00 25.64 -9.45
C THR A 127 -4.80 25.42 -10.96
N VAL A 128 -5.42 24.39 -11.53
CA VAL A 128 -5.36 24.10 -12.97
C VAL A 128 -6.03 25.22 -13.77
N ALA A 129 -7.19 25.72 -13.32
CA ALA A 129 -7.90 26.81 -13.99
C ALA A 129 -7.06 28.10 -13.99
N LYS A 130 -6.41 28.44 -12.87
CA LYS A 130 -5.50 29.59 -12.77
C LYS A 130 -4.29 29.46 -13.69
N LYS A 131 -3.70 28.26 -13.80
CA LYS A 131 -2.58 27.99 -14.74
C LYS A 131 -3.01 28.13 -16.20
N GLN A 132 -4.19 27.64 -16.58
CA GLN A 132 -4.71 27.79 -17.94
C GLN A 132 -5.00 29.25 -18.33
N GLN A 133 -5.40 30.10 -17.38
CA GLN A 133 -5.61 31.53 -17.62
C GLN A 133 -4.31 32.33 -17.74
N SER A 134 -3.23 31.89 -17.09
CA SER A 134 -1.92 32.55 -17.15
C SER A 134 -1.12 32.16 -18.40
N GLU A 135 -1.21 30.92 -18.86
CA GLU A 135 -0.59 30.46 -20.12
C GLU A 135 -1.16 31.14 -21.38
N GLY A 136 -2.32 31.79 -21.29
CA GLY A 136 -2.90 32.58 -22.39
C GLY A 136 -2.28 33.96 -22.61
N ASN A 137 -1.44 34.46 -21.69
CA ASN A 137 -0.93 35.83 -21.70
C ASN A 137 0.59 35.98 -21.84
N GLU A 138 1.37 34.90 -21.88
CA GLU A 138 2.84 34.98 -22.02
C GLU A 138 3.35 34.13 -23.17
N SER A 139 3.76 34.78 -24.26
CA SER A 139 4.67 34.19 -25.23
C SER A 139 6.11 34.31 -24.72
N SER A 140 6.79 33.17 -24.69
CA SER A 140 8.25 32.95 -24.68
C SER A 140 8.99 32.79 -23.34
N LEU A 141 9.87 31.76 -23.40
CA LEU A 141 11.07 31.49 -22.62
C LEU A 141 10.95 30.68 -21.32
N GLU A 142 11.32 29.40 -21.44
CA GLU A 142 12.10 28.58 -20.49
C GLU A 142 12.29 29.15 -19.07
N ASN A 143 11.21 29.20 -18.29
CA ASN A 143 11.35 29.14 -16.84
C ASN A 143 11.41 27.67 -16.48
N VAL A 144 12.62 27.16 -16.21
CA VAL A 144 12.84 25.87 -15.54
C VAL A 144 12.01 25.90 -14.26
N LYS A 145 10.80 25.31 -14.29
CA LYS A 145 9.90 25.28 -13.13
C LYS A 145 10.64 24.54 -12.03
N GLU A 146 11.00 25.23 -10.95
CA GLU A 146 11.55 24.58 -9.77
C GLU A 146 10.62 23.43 -9.36
N LYS A 147 11.16 22.21 -9.28
CA LYS A 147 10.39 21.04 -8.86
C LYS A 147 9.81 21.27 -7.48
N GLN A 148 8.48 21.19 -7.39
CA GLN A 148 7.79 21.35 -6.10
C GLN A 148 8.05 20.16 -5.16
N CYS A 149 8.37 18.99 -5.73
CA CYS A 149 8.85 17.81 -5.02
C CYS A 149 10.35 17.56 -5.24
N PRO A 150 11.24 18.13 -4.40
CA PRO A 150 12.67 17.90 -4.52
C PRO A 150 13.06 16.50 -4.05
N TYR A 151 13.97 15.84 -4.78
CA TYR A 151 14.54 14.55 -4.39
C TYR A 151 15.35 14.59 -3.07
N PHE A 152 15.85 15.78 -2.75
CA PHE A 152 16.82 16.01 -1.69
C PHE A 152 16.57 17.37 -1.04
N LEU A 153 16.63 17.41 0.28
CA LEU A 153 16.54 18.61 1.10
C LEU A 153 17.74 18.64 2.04
N ASN A 154 18.46 19.75 2.05
CA ASN A 154 19.57 19.97 2.96
C ASN A 154 19.38 21.28 3.71
N ASN A 155 19.55 21.21 5.03
CA ASN A 155 19.73 22.39 5.85
C ASN A 155 21.08 22.25 6.58
N MET A 156 22.10 22.91 6.04
CA MET A 156 23.43 23.01 6.64
C MET A 156 23.49 24.25 7.55
N ASN A 157 24.12 24.11 8.71
CA ASN A 157 24.35 25.19 9.68
C ASN A 157 23.11 25.72 10.40
N SER A 158 22.32 24.83 11.02
CA SER A 158 21.29 25.20 12.00
C SER A 158 21.83 25.74 13.34
N ALA A 159 23.13 26.06 13.42
CA ALA A 159 23.83 26.53 14.61
C ALA A 159 23.29 27.85 15.22
N ASN A 160 22.34 28.53 14.55
CA ASN A 160 21.73 29.78 15.01
C ASN A 160 20.27 29.64 15.50
N ILE A 161 19.71 28.44 15.60
CA ILE A 161 18.38 28.26 16.19
C ILE A 161 18.55 28.00 17.69
N GLY A 162 18.66 29.08 18.46
CA GLY A 162 18.74 29.02 19.92
C GLY A 162 17.51 28.32 20.51
N HIS A 163 17.72 27.40 21.45
CA HIS A 163 16.76 26.77 22.39
C HIS A 163 15.35 26.33 21.88
N GLY A 164 15.05 26.41 20.59
CA GLY A 164 13.74 26.12 20.00
C GLY A 164 13.73 24.85 19.17
N ASP A 165 12.54 24.27 19.00
CA ASP A 165 12.32 23.08 18.18
C ASP A 165 12.76 23.33 16.72
N TYR A 166 13.65 22.49 16.18
CA TYR A 166 13.98 22.49 14.77
C TYR A 166 12.86 21.83 13.96
N LYS A 167 12.55 22.40 12.79
CA LYS A 167 11.53 21.91 11.87
C LYS A 167 12.06 21.84 10.45
N LEU A 168 11.90 20.69 9.81
CA LEU A 168 12.16 20.50 8.38
C LEU A 168 10.86 20.08 7.69
N ARG A 169 10.38 20.90 6.76
CA ARG A 169 9.20 20.59 5.96
C ARG A 169 9.54 19.55 4.89
N ILE A 170 8.70 18.52 4.77
CA ILE A 170 8.77 17.47 3.75
C ILE A 170 7.58 17.69 2.81
N PRO A 171 7.76 18.34 1.64
CA PRO A 171 6.65 18.83 0.85
C PRO A 171 5.85 17.73 0.15
N CYS A 172 6.37 16.52 -0.04
CA CYS A 172 5.72 15.47 -0.84
C CYS A 172 5.62 14.12 -0.14
N GLY A 173 5.79 14.09 1.18
CA GLY A 173 5.81 12.84 1.94
C GLY A 173 7.14 12.11 1.84
N LEU A 174 7.17 10.92 2.45
CA LEU A 174 8.24 9.95 2.30
C LEU A 174 7.75 8.73 1.52
N ILE A 175 8.68 8.02 0.90
CA ILE A 175 8.43 6.75 0.19
C ILE A 175 9.43 5.70 0.67
N GLN A 176 9.20 4.41 0.34
CA GLN A 176 10.20 3.38 0.62
C GLN A 176 11.56 3.78 0.01
N GLY A 177 12.62 3.69 0.82
CA GLY A 177 13.96 4.11 0.45
C GLY A 177 14.30 5.57 0.79
N SER A 178 13.32 6.41 1.14
CA SER A 178 13.60 7.73 1.71
C SER A 178 14.41 7.61 3.01
N ALA A 179 15.28 8.57 3.25
CA ALA A 179 16.11 8.62 4.44
C ALA A 179 16.26 10.05 4.97
N ILE A 180 16.11 10.20 6.29
CA ILE A 180 16.36 11.43 7.04
C ILE A 180 17.62 11.21 7.88
N THR A 181 18.69 11.94 7.58
CA THR A 181 19.95 11.91 8.32
C THR A 181 20.09 13.17 9.17
N ILE A 182 20.32 12.99 10.46
CA ILE A 182 20.47 14.04 11.46
C ILE A 182 21.87 13.90 12.05
N ILE A 183 22.65 14.97 11.97
CA ILE A 183 23.97 15.05 12.56
C ILE A 183 23.88 16.02 13.73
N GLY A 184 24.11 15.53 14.94
CA GLY A 184 23.98 16.34 16.15
C GLY A 184 24.78 15.80 17.33
N ILE A 185 24.94 16.64 18.34
CA ILE A 185 25.64 16.34 19.59
C ILE A 185 24.61 16.47 20.71
N PRO A 186 24.21 15.38 21.38
CA PRO A 186 23.40 15.49 22.60
C PRO A 186 24.15 16.35 23.63
N ASP A 187 23.51 17.40 24.12
CA ASP A 187 24.12 18.38 25.01
C ASP A 187 23.22 18.65 26.24
N GLY A 188 23.31 19.81 26.88
CA GLY A 188 22.46 20.12 28.04
C GLY A 188 22.72 19.28 29.29
N LEU A 189 21.82 19.41 30.27
CA LEU A 189 21.95 18.75 31.58
C LEU A 189 21.55 17.27 31.53
N LEU A 190 20.53 16.94 30.73
CA LEU A 190 20.02 15.58 30.63
C LEU A 190 20.38 14.92 29.30
N GLY A 191 20.63 15.71 28.24
CA GLY A 191 20.92 15.19 26.90
C GLY A 191 19.79 14.39 26.29
N ASN A 192 18.56 14.63 26.78
CA ASN A 192 17.35 14.01 26.26
C ASN A 192 16.85 14.79 25.06
N PHE A 193 16.58 14.09 23.96
CA PHE A 193 16.05 14.71 22.76
C PHE A 193 15.04 13.79 22.08
N ARG A 194 14.22 14.36 21.21
CA ARG A 194 13.22 13.62 20.44
C ARG A 194 13.18 14.07 18.98
N ILE A 195 12.82 13.12 18.13
CA ILE A 195 12.59 13.31 16.70
C ILE A 195 11.15 12.85 16.42
N ASP A 196 10.32 13.75 15.94
CA ASP A 196 8.95 13.47 15.57
C ASP A 196 8.78 13.60 14.05
N LEU A 197 8.18 12.59 13.42
CA LEU A 197 7.59 12.70 12.10
C LEU A 197 6.11 13.06 12.27
N LYS A 198 5.74 14.27 11.85
CA LYS A 198 4.37 14.79 11.95
C LYS A 198 3.66 14.65 10.61
N GLY A 199 2.38 14.32 10.67
CA GLY A 199 1.48 14.36 9.52
C GLY A 199 0.88 15.74 9.31
N GLU A 200 -0.04 15.83 8.36
CA GLU A 200 -0.74 17.08 8.03
C GLU A 200 -1.68 17.56 9.15
N GLU A 201 -1.69 18.88 9.38
CA GLU A 201 -2.59 19.52 10.32
C GLU A 201 -3.99 19.60 9.72
N ILE A 202 -4.96 18.93 10.36
CA ILE A 202 -6.34 18.90 9.90
C ILE A 202 -7.11 20.03 10.59
N ARG A 203 -7.76 20.89 9.79
CA ARG A 203 -8.62 21.96 10.32
C ARG A 203 -9.69 21.38 11.26
N GLY A 204 -9.70 21.86 12.50
CA GLY A 204 -10.65 21.44 13.53
C GLY A 204 -10.20 20.28 14.43
N LYS A 205 -9.03 19.69 14.19
CA LYS A 205 -8.35 18.82 15.17
C LYS A 205 -7.22 19.60 15.85
N PRO A 206 -7.03 19.44 17.17
CA PRO A 206 -6.10 20.27 17.94
C PRO A 206 -4.62 20.01 17.62
N ASP A 207 -4.25 18.80 17.21
CA ASP A 207 -2.87 18.43 16.90
C ASP A 207 -2.77 17.47 15.69
N PRO A 208 -1.76 17.63 14.82
CA PRO A 208 -1.49 16.68 13.73
C PRO A 208 -1.05 15.32 14.27
N PRO A 209 -1.33 14.22 13.54
CA PRO A 209 -0.88 12.89 13.93
C PRO A 209 0.65 12.81 13.99
N THR A 210 1.16 11.99 14.91
CA THR A 210 2.59 11.69 15.02
C THR A 210 2.84 10.29 14.46
N ILE A 211 3.37 10.25 13.24
CA ILE A 211 3.62 9.04 12.46
C ILE A 211 4.79 8.25 13.05
N LEU A 212 5.77 8.95 13.65
CA LEU A 212 6.82 8.37 14.47
C LEU A 212 7.20 9.39 15.55
N HIS A 213 7.22 8.93 16.79
CA HIS A 213 7.86 9.61 17.92
C HIS A 213 9.09 8.79 18.29
N TYR A 214 10.29 9.36 18.20
CA TYR A 214 11.54 8.74 18.60
C TYR A 214 12.18 9.55 19.72
N ASN A 215 12.21 9.00 20.93
CA ASN A 215 12.57 9.72 22.14
C ASN A 215 13.76 9.08 22.83
N VAL A 216 14.87 9.80 22.91
CA VAL A 216 16.11 9.36 23.55
C VAL A 216 16.19 9.95 24.94
N ARG A 217 16.33 9.08 25.94
CA ARG A 217 16.46 9.44 27.35
C ARG A 217 17.80 8.92 27.87
N LEU A 218 18.81 9.79 27.99
CA LEU A 218 20.16 9.40 28.39
C LEU A 218 20.30 9.09 29.88
N GLN A 219 19.56 9.79 30.74
CA GLN A 219 19.53 9.53 32.18
C GLN A 219 18.52 8.43 32.56
N GLY A 220 17.87 7.81 31.56
CA GLY A 220 16.78 6.87 31.76
C GLY A 220 15.47 7.52 32.20
N ASP A 221 14.48 6.68 32.49
CA ASP A 221 13.22 7.08 33.09
C ASP A 221 13.00 6.41 34.46
N LYS A 222 11.89 6.74 35.12
CA LYS A 222 11.55 6.17 36.44
C LYS A 222 11.41 4.63 36.41
N VAL A 223 11.20 4.04 35.24
CA VAL A 223 10.99 2.60 35.06
C VAL A 223 12.33 1.87 34.90
N THR A 224 13.21 2.41 34.06
CA THR A 224 14.45 1.74 33.64
C THR A 224 15.67 2.18 34.43
N GLN A 225 15.70 3.42 34.93
CA GLN A 225 16.86 4.08 35.58
C GLN A 225 18.17 4.11 34.73
N ASP A 226 18.12 3.54 33.53
CA ASP A 226 19.22 3.39 32.58
C ASP A 226 18.81 4.04 31.24
N PRO A 227 19.78 4.45 30.41
CA PRO A 227 19.49 5.05 29.11
C PRO A 227 18.51 4.21 28.27
N VAL A 228 17.48 4.86 27.70
CA VAL A 228 16.43 4.20 26.93
C VAL A 228 15.99 5.01 25.72
N ILE A 229 15.70 4.31 24.63
CA ILE A 229 15.04 4.83 23.45
C ILE A 229 13.60 4.35 23.49
N VAL A 230 12.64 5.27 23.35
CA VAL A 230 11.21 4.98 23.28
C VAL A 230 10.69 5.40 21.92
N GLN A 231 10.03 4.47 21.24
CA GLN A 231 9.35 4.71 19.98
C GLN A 231 7.85 4.51 20.14
N ASN A 232 7.06 5.41 19.56
CA ASN A 232 5.60 5.31 19.58
C ASN A 232 4.99 6.09 18.41
N THR A 233 3.68 6.01 18.30
CA THR A 233 2.86 6.77 17.37
C THR A 233 1.68 7.38 18.11
N TRP A 234 1.14 8.49 17.58
CA TRP A 234 -0.01 9.16 18.19
C TRP A 234 -1.01 9.60 17.13
N THR A 235 -2.30 9.40 17.42
CA THR A 235 -3.41 9.98 16.66
C THR A 235 -4.43 10.61 17.60
N ALA A 236 -5.22 11.55 17.08
CA ALA A 236 -6.23 12.24 17.88
C ALA A 236 -7.35 11.31 18.37
N ASP A 237 -7.63 10.23 17.64
CA ASP A 237 -8.69 9.26 17.94
C ASP A 237 -8.24 8.14 18.90
N ARG A 238 -6.99 7.67 18.82
CA ARG A 238 -6.47 6.55 19.63
C ARG A 238 -5.53 7.00 20.76
N GLY A 239 -5.03 8.22 20.71
CA GLY A 239 -3.98 8.69 21.60
C GLY A 239 -2.63 8.04 21.28
N TRP A 240 -1.79 7.88 22.30
CA TRP A 240 -0.52 7.14 22.20
C TRP A 240 -0.79 5.64 22.20
N GLY A 241 -0.20 4.89 21.26
CA GLY A 241 -0.30 3.43 21.28
C GLY A 241 0.75 2.77 22.17
N GLU A 242 1.05 1.48 21.94
CA GLU A 242 2.05 0.75 22.72
C GLU A 242 3.47 1.31 22.55
N GLU A 243 4.23 1.48 23.65
CA GLU A 243 5.61 1.97 23.58
C GLU A 243 6.59 0.85 23.22
N GLU A 244 7.35 1.05 22.15
CA GLU A 244 8.46 0.18 21.78
C GLU A 244 9.76 0.71 22.41
N ARG A 245 10.44 -0.14 23.21
CA ARG A 245 11.57 0.27 24.06
C ARG A 245 12.86 -0.46 23.72
N CYS A 246 13.96 0.28 23.68
CA CYS A 246 15.30 -0.24 23.43
C CYS A 246 16.33 0.40 24.39
N PRO A 247 17.08 -0.35 25.21
CA PRO A 247 17.15 -1.83 25.29
C PRO A 247 15.83 -2.48 25.74
N SER A 248 15.49 -3.64 25.16
CA SER A 248 14.24 -4.35 25.46
C SER A 248 14.34 -5.16 26.76
N ALA A 249 13.31 -5.11 27.60
CA ALA A 249 13.30 -5.74 28.93
C ALA A 249 13.03 -7.27 28.94
N GLY A 250 12.86 -7.93 27.77
CA GLY A 250 12.49 -9.35 27.68
C GLY A 250 12.70 -9.99 26.29
N GLU A 251 12.04 -11.14 26.03
CA GLU A 251 12.12 -11.90 24.75
C GLU A 251 11.53 -11.16 23.51
N GLY A 252 11.09 -9.91 23.66
CA GLY A 252 10.53 -9.07 22.58
C GLY A 252 11.46 -8.88 21.37
N ASN A 253 12.76 -9.17 21.51
CA ASN A 253 13.75 -9.18 20.42
C ASN A 253 13.51 -10.22 19.30
N LYS A 254 12.43 -11.00 19.34
CA LYS A 254 12.07 -11.97 18.28
C LYS A 254 11.30 -11.34 17.12
N LYS A 255 10.55 -10.26 17.35
CA LYS A 255 9.80 -9.59 16.27
C LYS A 255 10.74 -8.81 15.36
N LYS A 256 10.52 -8.97 14.06
CA LYS A 256 11.28 -8.31 13.00
C LYS A 256 10.38 -7.37 12.21
N VAL A 257 10.98 -6.32 11.68
CA VAL A 257 10.39 -5.36 10.77
C VAL A 257 11.42 -5.20 9.66
N ASP A 258 11.06 -5.56 8.42
CA ASP A 258 12.00 -5.60 7.28
C ASP A 258 13.24 -6.48 7.58
N ASP A 259 13.00 -7.70 8.11
CA ASP A 259 14.01 -8.66 8.56
C ASP A 259 14.95 -8.22 9.70
N LEU A 260 14.80 -6.98 10.18
CA LEU A 260 15.59 -6.38 11.25
C LEU A 260 14.85 -6.44 12.59
N LYS A 261 15.57 -6.70 13.67
CA LYS A 261 14.99 -6.71 15.03
C LYS A 261 14.48 -5.31 15.40
N GLN A 262 13.34 -5.26 16.10
CA GLN A 262 12.79 -4.02 16.66
C GLN A 262 13.80 -3.29 17.57
N CYS A 263 14.59 -4.03 18.35
CA CYS A 263 15.73 -3.52 19.09
C CYS A 263 16.95 -4.41 18.83
N SER A 264 18.07 -3.78 18.48
CA SER A 264 19.34 -4.47 18.21
C SER A 264 19.92 -5.07 19.49
N ASP A 265 20.38 -6.33 19.44
CA ASP A 265 20.98 -7.01 20.61
C ASP A 265 22.26 -6.31 21.12
N LYS A 266 22.85 -5.46 20.28
CA LYS A 266 24.02 -4.64 20.62
C LYS A 266 23.64 -3.43 21.48
N VAL A 267 22.37 -3.04 21.49
CA VAL A 267 21.87 -1.95 22.32
C VAL A 267 21.56 -2.50 23.70
N GLY A 268 22.27 -2.01 24.71
CA GLY A 268 22.13 -2.52 26.07
C GLY A 268 22.76 -1.60 27.10
N LYS A 269 22.68 -2.03 28.35
CA LYS A 269 23.18 -1.25 29.49
C LYS A 269 24.67 -0.99 29.33
N VAL A 270 25.09 0.25 29.58
CA VAL A 270 26.50 0.60 29.68
C VAL A 270 27.02 0.02 30.99
N ASP A 271 27.83 -1.04 30.91
CA ASP A 271 28.42 -1.70 32.07
C ASP A 271 29.50 -0.79 32.68
N SER A 272 29.08 0.14 33.55
CA SER A 272 29.95 1.10 34.23
C SER A 272 30.98 0.46 35.17
N ARG A 273 30.86 -0.85 35.44
CA ARG A 273 31.78 -1.62 36.30
C ARG A 273 33.12 -2.00 35.65
N ARG A 274 33.36 -1.70 34.37
CA ARG A 274 34.63 -2.03 33.69
C ARG A 274 35.57 -0.86 33.43
N PHE A 275 35.19 0.36 33.81
CA PHE A 275 36.07 1.54 33.68
C PHE A 275 36.90 1.83 34.93
N ALA A 276 36.73 1.06 36.01
CA ALA A 276 37.56 1.13 37.20
C ALA A 276 38.52 -0.06 37.25
N THR A 277 39.57 -0.01 36.42
CA THR A 277 40.91 -0.58 36.67
C THR A 277 41.68 -0.59 35.35
N ASN A 278 42.54 0.41 35.18
CA ASN A 278 43.75 0.29 34.38
C ASN A 278 44.81 1.18 35.05
N GLU A 279 45.19 0.78 36.26
CA GLU A 279 46.59 0.91 36.67
C GLU A 279 47.21 -0.49 36.62
N SER A 280 48.42 -0.53 36.06
CA SER A 280 49.39 -1.63 36.03
C SER A 280 49.11 -2.83 35.10
N SER A 281 49.89 -2.81 34.02
CA SER A 281 50.40 -3.92 33.25
C SER A 281 50.85 -5.13 34.08
N VAL A 282 50.38 -6.34 33.76
CA VAL A 282 51.23 -7.53 33.52
C VAL A 282 50.48 -8.47 32.57
N ILE A 283 51.08 -8.74 31.41
CA ILE A 283 50.66 -9.79 30.50
C ILE A 283 51.09 -11.13 31.11
N SER A 284 50.13 -12.01 31.43
CA SER A 284 50.40 -13.44 31.61
C SER A 284 49.78 -14.21 30.44
N LEU A 285 50.65 -14.77 29.60
CA LEU A 285 50.30 -15.82 28.66
C LEU A 285 49.92 -17.06 29.47
N TRP A 286 48.73 -17.62 29.25
CA TRP A 286 48.46 -19.06 29.04
C TRP A 286 46.99 -19.27 28.62
N PRO A 287 46.70 -20.19 27.66
CA PRO A 287 45.35 -20.36 27.13
C PRO A 287 44.58 -21.41 27.92
N SER A 288 43.50 -21.01 28.60
CA SER A 288 42.47 -21.95 29.05
C SER A 288 41.35 -22.02 28.02
N THR A 289 41.19 -23.21 27.47
CA THR A 289 40.06 -23.65 26.63
C THR A 289 38.76 -23.54 27.42
N ALA A 290 38.00 -22.49 27.16
CA ALA A 290 36.58 -22.41 27.44
C ALA A 290 35.91 -21.73 26.24
N GLU A 291 34.88 -22.39 25.70
CA GLU A 291 34.09 -21.94 24.56
C GLU A 291 33.56 -20.51 24.79
N ASN A 292 34.27 -19.53 24.25
CA ASN A 292 33.82 -18.14 24.20
C ASN A 292 32.72 -18.02 23.14
N LYS A 293 31.46 -18.25 23.54
CA LYS A 293 30.35 -17.52 22.92
C LYS A 293 30.66 -16.05 23.12
N THR A 294 31.15 -15.39 22.07
CA THR A 294 31.40 -13.94 22.03
C THR A 294 30.11 -13.20 22.36
N ARG A 295 29.84 -12.93 23.64
CA ARG A 295 28.83 -11.96 24.06
C ARG A 295 29.24 -10.63 23.44
N SER A 296 28.51 -10.18 22.42
CA SER A 296 28.75 -8.86 21.84
C SER A 296 28.69 -7.83 22.97
N LYS A 297 29.70 -6.97 23.06
CA LYS A 297 29.67 -5.88 24.04
C LYS A 297 28.47 -5.00 23.72
N GLN A 298 27.52 -4.94 24.65
CA GLN A 298 26.38 -4.05 24.56
C GLN A 298 26.82 -2.60 24.78
N TYR A 299 26.14 -1.66 24.13
CA TYR A 299 26.39 -0.22 24.27
C TYR A 299 25.08 0.55 24.11
N PHE A 300 25.04 1.79 24.60
CA PHE A 300 23.98 2.73 24.25
C PHE A 300 24.50 3.66 23.14
N PRO A 301 23.73 3.89 22.05
CA PRO A 301 24.25 4.56 20.84
C PRO A 301 24.51 6.05 21.00
N PHE A 302 23.97 6.68 22.04
CA PHE A 302 24.11 8.11 22.29
C PHE A 302 24.94 8.37 23.55
N LYS A 303 25.78 9.40 23.50
CA LYS A 303 26.60 9.85 24.63
C LYS A 303 26.61 11.37 24.69
N LEU A 304 26.48 11.91 25.90
CA LEU A 304 26.51 13.35 26.13
C LEU A 304 27.84 13.95 25.65
N GLY A 305 27.77 15.01 24.83
CA GLY A 305 28.93 15.72 24.29
C GLY A 305 29.62 15.03 23.09
N TYR A 306 29.13 13.89 22.62
CA TYR A 306 29.70 13.19 21.45
C TYR A 306 28.81 13.39 20.22
N LEU A 307 29.45 13.58 19.07
CA LEU A 307 28.76 13.62 17.78
C LEU A 307 28.12 12.27 17.47
N SER A 308 26.89 12.31 16.98
CA SER A 308 26.17 11.13 16.50
C SER A 308 25.55 11.41 15.13
N VAL A 309 25.69 10.44 14.22
CA VAL A 309 25.03 10.45 12.92
C VAL A 309 23.85 9.50 12.98
N MET A 310 22.65 10.06 13.03
CA MET A 310 21.39 9.33 13.09
C MET A 310 20.78 9.28 11.69
N THR A 311 20.48 8.10 11.16
CA THR A 311 19.77 7.97 9.89
C THR A 311 18.52 7.14 10.09
N LEU A 312 17.37 7.80 9.92
CA LEU A 312 16.05 7.19 9.88
C LEU A 312 15.73 6.84 8.43
N ARG A 313 15.58 5.55 8.13
CA ARG A 313 15.22 5.03 6.82
C ARG A 313 13.77 4.54 6.80
N VAL A 314 13.12 4.73 5.66
CA VAL A 314 11.78 4.21 5.38
C VAL A 314 11.91 2.87 4.65
N GLY A 315 11.48 1.79 5.30
CA GLY A 315 11.44 0.44 4.73
C GLY A 315 10.07 0.08 4.17
N GLU A 316 9.86 -1.21 3.89
CA GLU A 316 8.61 -1.75 3.36
C GLU A 316 7.56 -1.90 4.46
N GLU A 317 7.99 -2.36 5.65
CA GLU A 317 7.14 -2.65 6.79
C GLU A 317 7.26 -1.63 7.92
N GLY A 318 8.33 -0.82 7.95
CA GLY A 318 8.49 0.19 8.99
C GLY A 318 9.65 1.16 8.81
N PHE A 319 9.91 1.91 9.88
CA PHE A 319 11.04 2.83 9.99
C PHE A 319 12.23 2.16 10.67
N GLN A 320 13.44 2.29 10.10
CA GLN A 320 14.68 1.79 10.70
C GLN A 320 15.56 2.96 11.15
N MET A 321 15.99 2.95 12.41
CA MET A 321 16.98 3.90 12.91
C MET A 321 18.36 3.25 12.95
N THR A 322 19.31 3.92 12.29
CA THR A 322 20.73 3.62 12.42
C THR A 322 21.46 4.77 13.09
N VAL A 323 22.45 4.46 13.92
CA VAL A 323 23.33 5.45 14.55
C VAL A 323 24.77 5.05 14.28
N ASP A 324 25.55 5.97 13.71
CA ASP A 324 26.94 5.76 13.29
C ASP A 324 27.11 4.50 12.40
N GLY A 325 26.17 4.33 11.47
CA GLY A 325 26.15 3.21 10.52
C GLY A 325 25.71 1.86 11.09
N LYS A 326 25.22 1.81 12.33
CA LYS A 326 24.76 0.57 12.98
C LYS A 326 23.26 0.61 13.23
N HIS A 327 22.56 -0.48 12.90
CA HIS A 327 21.14 -0.65 13.23
C HIS A 327 20.90 -0.64 14.73
N ILE A 328 19.99 0.23 15.17
CA ILE A 328 19.61 0.41 16.58
C ILE A 328 18.20 -0.08 16.82
N THR A 329 17.21 0.45 16.10
CA THR A 329 15.80 0.07 16.28
C THR A 329 15.00 0.04 14.98
N SER A 330 13.91 -0.72 14.97
CA SER A 330 12.89 -0.72 13.92
C SER A 330 11.49 -0.55 14.52
N LEU A 331 10.67 0.34 13.95
CA LEU A 331 9.26 0.50 14.30
C LEU A 331 8.40 0.15 13.09
N ALA A 332 7.52 -0.86 13.22
CA ALA A 332 6.55 -1.20 12.19
C ALA A 332 5.54 -0.06 11.99
N TYR A 333 5.05 0.11 10.75
CA TYR A 333 3.95 1.03 10.50
C TYR A 333 2.71 0.60 11.28
N ARG A 334 1.91 1.59 11.70
CA ARG A 334 0.58 1.37 12.28
C ARG A 334 -0.49 1.83 11.32
N GLU A 335 -1.69 1.28 11.48
CA GLU A 335 -2.85 1.57 10.65
C GLU A 335 -3.09 3.08 10.52
N GLY A 336 -3.19 3.60 9.29
CA GLY A 336 -3.45 5.02 9.00
C GLY A 336 -2.29 5.98 9.29
N LEU A 337 -1.08 5.45 9.54
CA LEU A 337 0.13 6.23 9.81
C LEU A 337 1.23 5.87 8.81
N GLU A 338 0.92 6.03 7.53
CA GLU A 338 1.81 5.69 6.45
C GLU A 338 2.87 6.78 6.18
N PRO A 339 4.07 6.41 5.69
CA PRO A 339 5.18 7.34 5.53
C PRO A 339 4.93 8.48 4.52
N TRP A 340 4.02 8.29 3.55
CA TRP A 340 3.66 9.34 2.59
C TRP A 340 2.84 10.48 3.22
N LEU A 341 2.27 10.26 4.40
CA LEU A 341 1.53 11.30 5.13
C LEU A 341 2.44 12.28 5.89
N VAL A 342 3.76 12.02 5.96
CA VAL A 342 4.71 12.88 6.68
C VAL A 342 4.86 14.23 5.98
N THR A 343 4.64 15.32 6.71
CA THR A 343 4.77 16.69 6.19
C THR A 343 5.87 17.48 6.87
N GLU A 344 6.28 17.08 8.07
CA GLU A 344 7.29 17.78 8.87
C GLU A 344 8.12 16.79 9.71
N VAL A 345 9.43 17.03 9.79
CA VAL A 345 10.35 16.44 10.76
C VAL A 345 10.62 17.48 11.83
N ARG A 346 10.30 17.16 13.09
CA ARG A 346 10.52 18.05 14.23
C ARG A 346 11.54 17.46 15.18
N ILE A 347 12.56 18.23 15.54
CA ILE A 347 13.62 17.80 16.47
C ILE A 347 13.65 18.77 17.64
N SER A 348 13.63 18.23 18.86
CA SER A 348 13.53 19.04 20.08
C SER A 348 14.24 18.38 21.26
N GLY A 349 14.53 19.17 22.29
CA GLY A 349 15.28 18.75 23.48
C GLY A 349 16.76 19.15 23.43
N ASP A 350 17.56 18.51 24.28
CA ASP A 350 18.96 18.82 24.53
C ASP A 350 19.87 18.20 23.45
N ILE A 351 19.80 18.74 22.23
CA ILE A 351 20.66 18.35 21.12
C ILE A 351 21.13 19.55 20.30
N LYS A 352 22.45 19.70 20.17
CA LYS A 352 23.06 20.66 19.25
C LYS A 352 23.10 20.08 17.83
N LEU A 353 22.23 20.58 16.96
CA LEU A 353 22.18 20.18 15.56
C LEU A 353 23.31 20.79 14.74
N THR A 354 23.94 19.95 13.91
CA THR A 354 24.95 20.36 12.92
C THR A 354 24.35 20.43 11.53
N SER A 355 23.61 19.38 11.14
CA SER A 355 22.93 19.30 9.84
C SER A 355 21.75 18.34 9.90
N VAL A 356 20.72 18.63 9.11
CA VAL A 356 19.61 17.71 8.85
C VAL A 356 19.43 17.58 7.35
N LEU A 357 19.37 16.34 6.88
CA LEU A 357 19.33 15.98 5.48
C LEU A 357 18.16 15.03 5.23
N ALA A 358 17.36 15.30 4.21
CA ALA A 358 16.39 14.33 3.69
C ALA A 358 16.75 13.99 2.24
N SER A 359 16.73 12.71 1.91
CA SER A 359 17.13 12.19 0.60
C SER A 359 16.26 11.01 0.19
N GLY A 360 16.27 10.65 -1.09
CA GLY A 360 15.40 9.58 -1.56
C GLY A 360 13.93 9.98 -1.53
N LEU A 361 13.63 11.28 -1.58
CA LEU A 361 12.27 11.82 -1.50
C LEU A 361 11.51 11.56 -2.81
N PRO A 362 10.17 11.46 -2.75
CA PRO A 362 9.36 11.32 -3.96
C PRO A 362 9.57 12.54 -4.86
N THR A 363 9.87 12.29 -6.12
CA THR A 363 10.06 13.33 -7.13
C THR A 363 9.58 12.80 -8.48
N SER A 364 8.95 13.67 -9.27
CA SER A 364 8.57 13.40 -10.65
C SER A 364 9.81 13.40 -11.57
N GLU A 365 9.69 12.72 -12.71
CA GLU A 365 10.75 12.68 -13.72
C GLU A 365 10.86 14.02 -14.45
N ASP A 366 12.09 14.39 -14.82
CA ASP A 366 12.34 15.48 -15.75
C ASP A 366 12.05 15.01 -17.17
N LEU A 367 11.11 15.67 -17.85
CA LEU A 367 10.79 15.36 -19.24
C LEU A 367 11.99 15.56 -20.18
N GLU A 368 12.91 16.46 -19.85
CA GLU A 368 14.14 16.73 -20.62
C GLU A 368 15.09 15.52 -20.68
N HIS A 369 15.00 14.60 -19.72
CA HIS A 369 15.83 13.39 -19.68
C HIS A 369 15.16 12.17 -20.34
N ILE A 370 14.01 12.35 -20.99
CA ILE A 370 13.26 11.27 -21.65
C ILE A 370 13.50 11.32 -23.17
N ASN A 371 14.29 10.37 -23.68
CA ASN A 371 14.63 10.32 -25.11
C ASN A 371 13.48 9.82 -26.02
N ASP A 372 12.56 9.01 -25.49
CA ASP A 372 11.45 8.43 -26.25
C ASP A 372 10.16 8.45 -25.41
N LEU A 373 9.52 9.62 -25.35
CA LEU A 373 8.29 9.82 -24.58
C LEU A 373 7.12 9.00 -25.12
N ASP A 374 7.02 8.85 -26.44
CA ASP A 374 5.94 8.11 -27.08
C ASP A 374 5.98 6.63 -26.69
N SER A 375 7.18 6.06 -26.48
CA SER A 375 7.31 4.70 -25.95
C SER A 375 6.81 4.53 -24.52
N LEU A 376 6.70 5.61 -23.74
CA LEU A 376 6.25 5.55 -22.36
C LEU A 376 4.77 5.87 -22.21
N ARG A 377 4.12 6.36 -23.27
CA ARG A 377 2.68 6.62 -23.27
C ARG A 377 1.87 5.33 -23.35
N ALA A 378 0.71 5.35 -22.71
CA ALA A 378 -0.26 4.29 -22.78
C ALA A 378 -0.82 4.17 -24.19
N VAL A 379 -0.96 2.94 -24.68
CA VAL A 379 -1.74 2.68 -25.89
C VAL A 379 -3.22 3.00 -25.60
N PRO A 380 -3.89 3.83 -26.43
CA PRO A 380 -5.32 4.10 -26.28
C PRO A 380 -6.16 2.83 -26.38
N LEU A 381 -7.23 2.74 -25.59
CA LEU A 381 -8.17 1.62 -25.65
C LEU A 381 -9.13 1.79 -26.83
N LEU A 382 -9.34 0.73 -27.60
CA LEU A 382 -10.24 0.75 -28.76
C LEU A 382 -11.62 0.16 -28.36
N PRO A 383 -12.74 0.88 -28.60
CA PRO A 383 -14.08 0.48 -28.12
C PRO A 383 -14.61 -0.90 -28.55
N ASN A 384 -14.00 -1.55 -29.55
CA ASN A 384 -14.47 -2.81 -30.13
C ASN A 384 -13.39 -3.90 -30.22
N GLN A 385 -12.27 -3.74 -29.51
CA GLN A 385 -11.19 -4.72 -29.49
C GLN A 385 -11.02 -5.26 -28.07
N PRO A 386 -11.53 -6.47 -27.77
CA PRO A 386 -11.38 -7.05 -26.45
C PRO A 386 -9.91 -7.35 -26.18
N LEU A 387 -9.43 -6.94 -25.00
CA LEU A 387 -8.07 -7.24 -24.57
C LEU A 387 -7.92 -8.70 -24.15
N ASP A 388 -6.76 -9.28 -24.40
CA ASP A 388 -6.44 -10.60 -23.85
C ASP A 388 -6.23 -10.51 -22.33
N LEU A 389 -5.58 -9.45 -21.87
CA LEU A 389 -5.32 -9.20 -20.46
C LEU A 389 -5.39 -7.70 -20.15
N PHE A 390 -6.10 -7.35 -19.08
CA PHE A 390 -6.01 -6.05 -18.45
C PHE A 390 -5.23 -6.18 -17.13
N ILE A 391 -4.24 -5.32 -16.90
CA ILE A 391 -3.45 -5.28 -15.67
C ILE A 391 -3.71 -3.95 -14.96
N GLY A 392 -4.39 -4.02 -13.83
CA GLY A 392 -4.52 -2.89 -12.90
C GLY A 392 -3.41 -2.92 -11.85
N VAL A 393 -2.70 -1.80 -11.72
CA VAL A 393 -1.57 -1.65 -10.80
C VAL A 393 -1.95 -0.72 -9.66
N PHE A 394 -1.86 -1.17 -8.41
CA PHE A 394 -2.02 -0.28 -7.27
C PHE A 394 -0.79 0.61 -7.12
N SER A 395 -1.03 1.92 -6.99
CA SER A 395 0.02 2.90 -6.72
C SER A 395 -0.56 4.06 -5.91
N THR A 396 0.29 4.79 -5.19
CA THR A 396 -0.09 6.01 -4.45
C THR A 396 0.35 7.26 -5.20
N ALA A 397 -0.28 8.40 -4.95
CA ALA A 397 -0.02 9.62 -5.70
C ALA A 397 1.47 10.01 -5.79
N ASN A 398 2.23 9.87 -4.69
CA ASN A 398 3.64 10.25 -4.62
C ASN A 398 4.64 9.18 -5.11
N ASN A 399 4.19 7.99 -5.54
CA ASN A 399 5.04 6.91 -6.07
C ASN A 399 5.46 7.11 -7.56
N PHE A 400 5.84 8.33 -7.95
CA PHE A 400 6.21 8.68 -9.33
C PHE A 400 7.29 7.76 -9.91
N LYS A 401 8.38 7.53 -9.16
CA LYS A 401 9.51 6.71 -9.62
C LYS A 401 9.15 5.24 -9.81
N ARG A 402 8.26 4.67 -8.97
CA ARG A 402 7.82 3.28 -9.12
C ARG A 402 7.02 3.10 -10.41
N ARG A 403 6.05 4.00 -10.66
CA ARG A 403 5.30 4.00 -11.93
C ARG A 403 6.21 4.15 -13.13
N MET A 404 7.21 5.04 -13.06
CA MET A 404 8.19 5.21 -14.13
C MET A 404 9.09 3.98 -14.33
N ALA A 405 9.47 3.29 -13.27
CA ALA A 405 10.19 2.02 -13.36
C ALA A 405 9.34 0.95 -14.06
N VAL A 406 8.06 0.83 -13.72
CA VAL A 406 7.10 -0.06 -14.39
C VAL A 406 6.98 0.29 -15.89
N ARG A 407 6.80 1.58 -16.22
CA ARG A 407 6.75 2.07 -17.61
C ARG A 407 8.00 1.67 -18.40
N ARG A 408 9.19 1.90 -17.85
CA ARG A 408 10.48 1.62 -18.51
C ARG A 408 10.83 0.12 -18.58
N THR A 409 10.15 -0.72 -17.81
CA THR A 409 10.45 -2.16 -17.73
C THR A 409 9.34 -2.99 -18.38
N TRP A 410 8.44 -3.57 -17.59
CA TRP A 410 7.51 -4.59 -18.08
C TRP A 410 6.28 -4.02 -18.80
N MET A 411 6.10 -2.69 -18.85
CA MET A 411 5.18 -2.09 -19.84
C MET A 411 5.78 -2.05 -21.26
N GLN A 412 7.07 -2.37 -21.43
CA GLN A 412 7.71 -2.43 -22.74
C GLN A 412 7.58 -3.80 -23.43
N TYR A 413 6.89 -4.77 -22.81
CA TYR A 413 6.62 -6.05 -23.47
C TYR A 413 5.82 -5.86 -24.77
N PRO A 414 6.11 -6.62 -25.85
CA PRO A 414 5.45 -6.45 -27.14
C PRO A 414 3.92 -6.50 -27.08
N ALA A 415 3.35 -7.35 -26.22
CA ALA A 415 1.90 -7.48 -26.05
C ALA A 415 1.24 -6.22 -25.44
N VAL A 416 1.97 -5.47 -24.59
CA VAL A 416 1.51 -4.20 -24.05
C VAL A 416 1.59 -3.12 -25.13
N LYS A 417 2.70 -3.09 -25.86
CA LYS A 417 2.98 -2.10 -26.90
C LYS A 417 2.09 -2.26 -28.14
N SER A 418 1.64 -3.47 -28.44
CA SER A 418 0.66 -3.75 -29.51
C SER A 418 -0.78 -3.47 -29.10
N GLY A 419 -1.05 -3.21 -27.82
CA GLY A 419 -2.40 -3.04 -27.29
C GLY A 419 -3.18 -4.35 -27.08
N ALA A 420 -2.54 -5.53 -27.16
CA ALA A 420 -3.18 -6.79 -26.76
C ALA A 420 -3.37 -6.90 -25.24
N VAL A 421 -2.49 -6.23 -24.49
CA VAL A 421 -2.55 -6.04 -23.04
C VAL A 421 -2.58 -4.56 -22.73
N ALA A 422 -3.46 -4.15 -21.80
CA ALA A 422 -3.43 -2.79 -21.27
C ALA A 422 -3.02 -2.80 -19.80
N VAL A 423 -2.15 -1.86 -19.44
CA VAL A 423 -1.70 -1.63 -18.07
C VAL A 423 -2.19 -0.25 -17.64
N ARG A 424 -2.80 -0.13 -16.47
CA ARG A 424 -3.26 1.14 -15.90
C ARG A 424 -2.95 1.22 -14.40
N PHE A 425 -2.50 2.37 -13.92
CA PHE A 425 -2.26 2.63 -12.50
C PHE A 425 -3.52 3.17 -11.82
N PHE A 426 -3.94 2.58 -10.70
CA PHE A 426 -5.07 3.03 -9.92
C PHE A 426 -4.57 3.81 -8.71
N VAL A 427 -4.76 5.12 -8.75
CA VAL A 427 -4.12 6.09 -7.84
C VAL A 427 -5.21 6.93 -7.17
N GLY A 428 -5.23 6.98 -5.85
CA GLY A 428 -6.08 7.91 -5.10
C GLY A 428 -5.47 9.30 -5.04
N LEU A 429 -6.29 10.27 -4.62
CA LEU A 429 -5.81 11.61 -4.35
C LEU A 429 -4.86 11.63 -3.14
N HIS A 430 -4.03 12.66 -3.08
CA HIS A 430 -3.17 12.93 -1.94
C HIS A 430 -3.75 14.10 -1.13
N LYS A 431 -3.47 14.17 0.17
CA LYS A 431 -3.86 15.34 0.97
C LYS A 431 -3.06 16.59 0.59
N ASN A 432 -1.78 16.37 0.31
CA ASN A 432 -0.89 17.43 -0.16
C ASN A 432 -1.18 17.82 -1.61
N GLN A 433 -1.54 19.09 -1.80
CA GLN A 433 -1.87 19.69 -3.08
C GLN A 433 -0.72 19.64 -4.10
N ILE A 434 0.54 19.79 -3.66
CA ILE A 434 1.71 19.72 -4.55
C ILE A 434 1.79 18.36 -5.24
N VAL A 435 1.57 17.29 -4.47
CA VAL A 435 1.59 15.91 -5.01
C VAL A 435 0.50 15.71 -6.05
N ASN A 436 -0.70 16.29 -5.84
CA ASN A 436 -1.78 16.20 -6.81
C ASN A 436 -1.49 16.97 -8.10
N GLU A 437 -0.79 18.10 -8.04
CA GLU A 437 -0.37 18.86 -9.22
C GLU A 437 0.68 18.13 -10.07
N GLU A 438 1.65 17.50 -9.40
CA GLU A 438 2.64 16.64 -10.05
C GLU A 438 1.97 15.41 -10.69
N LEU A 439 1.04 14.76 -9.97
CA LEU A 439 0.23 13.65 -10.50
C LEU A 439 -0.63 14.07 -11.69
N TRP A 440 -1.22 15.27 -11.65
CA TRP A 440 -1.99 15.81 -12.76
C TRP A 440 -1.15 16.01 -14.02
N SER A 441 0.10 16.44 -13.85
CA SER A 441 1.05 16.58 -14.95
C SER A 441 1.44 15.21 -15.52
N GLU A 442 1.63 14.21 -14.66
CA GLU A 442 1.88 12.82 -15.07
C GLU A 442 0.71 12.20 -15.84
N ILE A 443 -0.54 12.40 -15.38
CA ILE A 443 -1.77 11.93 -16.04
C ILE A 443 -1.80 12.42 -17.49
N LYS A 444 -1.58 13.72 -17.71
CA LYS A 444 -1.53 14.34 -19.05
C LYS A 444 -0.39 13.79 -19.91
N THR A 445 0.72 13.45 -19.29
CA THR A 445 1.95 13.06 -20.00
C THR A 445 1.85 11.64 -20.54
N TYR A 446 1.40 10.69 -19.71
CA TYR A 446 1.49 9.25 -19.99
C TYR A 446 0.14 8.58 -20.30
N GLY A 447 -0.99 9.12 -19.81
CA GLY A 447 -2.33 8.60 -20.13
C GLY A 447 -2.64 7.18 -19.58
N ASP A 448 -1.85 6.68 -18.63
CA ASP A 448 -2.01 5.35 -18.02
C ASP A 448 -2.53 5.39 -16.58
N VAL A 449 -2.77 6.56 -16.00
CA VAL A 449 -3.25 6.71 -14.63
C VAL A 449 -4.77 6.82 -14.60
N GLN A 450 -5.39 6.04 -13.74
CA GLN A 450 -6.80 6.12 -13.39
C GLN A 450 -6.92 6.70 -11.99
N LEU A 451 -7.55 7.87 -11.90
CA LEU A 451 -7.66 8.59 -10.63
C LEU A 451 -8.92 8.15 -9.87
N MET A 452 -8.72 7.75 -8.61
CA MET A 452 -9.77 7.31 -7.71
C MET A 452 -10.38 8.49 -6.94
N PRO A 453 -11.70 8.46 -6.67
CA PRO A 453 -12.41 9.56 -6.00
C PRO A 453 -12.27 9.52 -4.47
N PHE A 454 -11.11 9.14 -3.95
CA PHE A 454 -10.79 9.07 -2.52
C PHE A 454 -9.29 9.31 -2.29
N VAL A 455 -8.93 9.75 -1.10
CA VAL A 455 -7.53 9.83 -0.67
C VAL A 455 -7.00 8.43 -0.36
N ASP A 456 -5.77 8.16 -0.77
CA ASP A 456 -5.15 6.86 -0.55
C ASP A 456 -4.84 6.58 0.93
N TYR A 457 -5.53 5.58 1.46
CA TYR A 457 -5.23 4.91 2.71
C TYR A 457 -5.07 3.42 2.46
N TYR A 458 -4.23 2.75 3.25
CA TYR A 458 -4.00 1.32 3.10
C TYR A 458 -5.32 0.50 3.18
N GLY A 459 -6.20 0.85 4.12
CA GLY A 459 -7.49 0.16 4.29
C GLY A 459 -8.50 0.34 3.15
N LEU A 460 -8.19 1.16 2.12
CA LEU A 460 -9.06 1.39 0.95
C LEU A 460 -8.57 0.67 -0.31
N ILE A 461 -7.53 -0.16 -0.18
CA ILE A 461 -7.02 -1.00 -1.25
C ILE A 461 -8.14 -1.89 -1.84
N THR A 462 -9.11 -2.34 -1.03
CA THR A 462 -10.26 -3.11 -1.52
C THR A 462 -11.12 -2.35 -2.54
N TRP A 463 -11.27 -1.02 -2.39
CA TRP A 463 -11.95 -0.21 -3.40
C TRP A 463 -11.18 -0.13 -4.71
N LYS A 464 -9.84 -0.12 -4.67
CA LYS A 464 -9.04 -0.21 -5.90
C LYS A 464 -9.21 -1.58 -6.57
N THR A 465 -9.36 -2.66 -5.82
CA THR A 465 -9.65 -3.99 -6.40
C THR A 465 -10.97 -3.97 -7.17
N VAL A 466 -12.03 -3.44 -6.54
CA VAL A 466 -13.33 -3.25 -7.20
C VAL A 466 -13.18 -2.37 -8.44
N ALA A 467 -12.38 -1.30 -8.35
CA ALA A 467 -12.11 -0.40 -9.46
C ALA A 467 -11.47 -1.10 -10.66
N ILE A 468 -10.47 -1.94 -10.41
CA ILE A 468 -9.81 -2.77 -11.43
C ILE A 468 -10.82 -3.71 -12.10
N CYS A 469 -11.69 -4.36 -11.32
CA CYS A 469 -12.73 -5.23 -11.87
C CYS A 469 -13.68 -4.45 -12.79
N ILE A 470 -14.18 -3.30 -12.35
CA ILE A 470 -15.08 -2.44 -13.14
C ILE A 470 -14.42 -2.01 -14.45
N PHE A 471 -13.20 -1.48 -14.36
CA PHE A 471 -12.49 -1.00 -15.55
C PHE A 471 -12.20 -2.16 -16.51
N GLY A 472 -11.75 -3.30 -15.97
CA GLY A 472 -11.45 -4.51 -16.74
C GLY A 472 -12.66 -5.04 -17.52
N THR A 473 -13.86 -4.95 -16.95
CA THR A 473 -15.08 -5.48 -17.58
C THR A 473 -15.81 -4.45 -18.45
N GLU A 474 -16.05 -3.25 -17.93
CA GLU A 474 -16.93 -2.25 -18.58
C GLU A 474 -16.19 -1.34 -19.55
N THR A 475 -14.91 -1.07 -19.32
CA THR A 475 -14.11 -0.17 -20.17
C THR A 475 -13.18 -0.93 -21.09
N ALA A 476 -12.42 -1.88 -20.54
CA ALA A 476 -11.42 -2.64 -21.27
C ALA A 476 -11.97 -3.89 -21.97
N SER A 477 -13.13 -4.41 -21.51
CA SER A 477 -13.73 -5.67 -21.98
C SER A 477 -12.70 -6.81 -22.12
N ALA A 478 -11.85 -6.94 -21.10
CA ALA A 478 -10.72 -7.88 -21.14
C ALA A 478 -11.16 -9.31 -20.81
N LYS A 479 -10.54 -10.30 -21.45
CA LYS A 479 -10.77 -11.74 -21.16
C LYS A 479 -10.31 -12.11 -19.74
N TYR A 480 -9.15 -11.58 -19.35
CA TYR A 480 -8.55 -11.77 -18.03
C TYR A 480 -8.22 -10.42 -17.41
N ILE A 481 -8.34 -10.35 -16.09
CA ILE A 481 -8.06 -9.15 -15.30
C ILE A 481 -7.01 -9.52 -14.26
N MET A 482 -5.88 -8.85 -14.27
CA MET A 482 -4.82 -8.97 -13.28
C MET A 482 -4.82 -7.76 -12.37
N LYS A 483 -4.70 -8.01 -11.07
CA LYS A 483 -4.30 -7.01 -10.08
C LYS A 483 -2.83 -7.23 -9.75
N THR A 484 -2.07 -6.15 -9.57
CA THR A 484 -0.68 -6.17 -9.07
C THR A 484 -0.37 -4.87 -8.31
N ASP A 485 0.77 -4.83 -7.62
CA ASP A 485 1.30 -3.63 -6.95
C ASP A 485 2.41 -2.95 -7.76
N ASP A 486 2.70 -1.68 -7.49
CA ASP A 486 3.74 -0.89 -8.18
C ASP A 486 5.18 -1.24 -7.78
N ASP A 487 5.37 -2.13 -6.80
CA ASP A 487 6.63 -2.76 -6.41
C ASP A 487 6.77 -4.21 -6.89
N ALA A 488 5.86 -4.68 -7.75
CA ALA A 488 5.95 -5.98 -8.39
C ALA A 488 6.53 -5.89 -9.82
N PHE A 489 7.21 -6.97 -10.24
CA PHE A 489 7.64 -7.17 -11.61
C PHE A 489 6.82 -8.29 -12.27
N VAL A 490 6.16 -7.98 -13.39
CA VAL A 490 5.30 -8.93 -14.09
C VAL A 490 5.97 -9.44 -15.36
N ARG A 491 6.15 -10.77 -15.45
CA ARG A 491 6.51 -11.48 -16.69
C ARG A 491 5.25 -11.63 -17.58
N VAL A 492 4.88 -10.56 -18.28
CA VAL A 492 3.64 -10.48 -19.07
C VAL A 492 3.55 -11.59 -20.11
N ASP A 493 4.68 -11.92 -20.74
CA ASP A 493 4.84 -13.03 -21.68
C ASP A 493 4.44 -14.39 -21.09
N GLU A 494 4.96 -14.71 -19.91
CA GLU A 494 4.68 -15.99 -19.23
C GLU A 494 3.23 -16.07 -18.74
N VAL A 495 2.70 -14.97 -18.20
CA VAL A 495 1.29 -14.90 -17.77
C VAL A 495 0.36 -15.17 -18.95
N LEU A 496 0.58 -14.50 -20.10
CA LEU A 496 -0.22 -14.75 -21.30
C LEU A 496 -0.05 -16.17 -21.83
N ALA A 497 1.16 -16.70 -21.86
CA ALA A 497 1.42 -18.05 -22.33
C ALA A 497 0.68 -19.10 -21.48
N PHE A 498 0.60 -18.89 -20.16
CA PHE A 498 -0.17 -19.75 -19.26
C PHE A 498 -1.68 -19.64 -19.52
N LEU A 499 -2.21 -18.41 -19.56
CA LEU A 499 -3.64 -18.16 -19.76
C LEU A 499 -4.15 -18.70 -21.11
N ASN A 500 -3.34 -18.60 -22.16
CA ASN A 500 -3.67 -19.12 -23.49
C ASN A 500 -3.63 -20.65 -23.56
N LYS A 501 -2.78 -21.32 -22.76
CA LYS A 501 -2.73 -22.79 -22.68
C LYS A 501 -3.90 -23.38 -21.88
N GLY A 502 -4.29 -22.72 -20.79
CA GLY A 502 -5.29 -23.24 -19.86
C GLY A 502 -6.69 -23.34 -20.47
N ASN A 503 -7.03 -22.47 -21.43
CA ASN A 503 -8.37 -22.35 -22.02
C ASN A 503 -9.51 -22.28 -20.98
N VAL A 504 -9.21 -21.79 -19.77
CA VAL A 504 -10.16 -21.62 -18.67
C VAL A 504 -10.74 -20.21 -18.78
N SER A 505 -11.87 -20.08 -19.46
CA SER A 505 -12.54 -18.79 -19.68
C SER A 505 -13.50 -18.38 -18.56
N HIS A 506 -13.76 -19.27 -17.60
CA HIS A 506 -14.75 -19.08 -16.53
C HIS A 506 -14.22 -19.60 -15.19
N GLY A 507 -14.48 -18.88 -14.09
CA GLY A 507 -14.15 -19.31 -12.74
C GLY A 507 -12.65 -19.38 -12.42
N LEU A 508 -11.79 -18.67 -13.14
CA LEU A 508 -10.34 -18.69 -12.91
C LEU A 508 -9.95 -17.71 -11.80
N LEU A 509 -9.34 -18.21 -10.73
CA LEU A 509 -8.51 -17.42 -9.80
C LEU A 509 -7.10 -18.00 -9.83
N TYR A 510 -6.14 -17.22 -10.31
CA TYR A 510 -4.76 -17.65 -10.48
C TYR A 510 -3.80 -16.72 -9.73
N GLY A 511 -2.96 -17.31 -8.88
CA GLY A 511 -1.99 -16.60 -8.05
C GLY A 511 -1.49 -17.49 -6.92
N LEU A 512 -0.75 -16.91 -5.98
CA LEU A 512 -0.34 -17.61 -4.76
C LEU A 512 -1.53 -17.64 -3.79
N ILE A 513 -2.19 -18.79 -3.67
CA ILE A 513 -3.38 -18.94 -2.82
C ILE A 513 -2.96 -19.25 -1.38
N LYS A 514 -3.46 -18.46 -0.44
CA LYS A 514 -3.35 -18.67 0.99
C LYS A 514 -4.57 -19.41 1.52
N TYR A 515 -4.30 -20.43 2.34
CA TYR A 515 -5.30 -21.17 3.09
C TYR A 515 -5.11 -20.92 4.59
N ASP A 516 -6.20 -21.07 5.35
CA ASP A 516 -6.22 -21.06 6.82
C ASP A 516 -5.59 -19.82 7.48
N ALA A 517 -5.65 -18.67 6.80
CA ALA A 517 -5.20 -17.40 7.35
C ALA A 517 -6.18 -16.88 8.42
N GLN A 518 -5.67 -16.17 9.41
CA GLN A 518 -6.47 -15.57 10.48
C GLN A 518 -6.33 -14.04 10.48
N PRO A 519 -7.40 -13.31 10.83
CA PRO A 519 -7.33 -11.86 11.00
C PRO A 519 -6.39 -11.48 12.14
N HIS A 520 -5.56 -10.46 11.92
CA HIS A 520 -4.72 -9.92 12.99
C HIS A 520 -5.58 -9.10 13.95
N ARG A 521 -5.59 -9.48 15.23
CA ARG A 521 -6.41 -8.81 16.27
C ARG A 521 -5.64 -7.86 17.17
N ASN A 522 -4.36 -7.63 16.89
CA ASN A 522 -3.56 -6.64 17.62
C ASN A 522 -3.78 -5.24 17.03
N THR A 523 -4.28 -4.30 17.82
CA THR A 523 -4.57 -2.91 17.43
C THR A 523 -3.36 -2.09 16.98
N ASP A 524 -2.15 -2.48 17.40
CA ASP A 524 -0.91 -1.84 16.98
C ASP A 524 -0.30 -2.49 15.72
N SER A 525 -0.97 -3.47 15.13
CA SER A 525 -0.58 -4.07 13.84
C SER A 525 -1.06 -3.20 12.68
N LYS A 526 -0.21 -3.00 11.66
CA LYS A 526 -0.62 -2.47 10.34
C LYS A 526 -1.82 -3.24 9.75
N TRP A 527 -1.88 -4.54 10.03
CA TRP A 527 -2.85 -5.49 9.49
C TRP A 527 -4.06 -5.72 10.40
N TYR A 528 -4.25 -4.88 11.42
CA TYR A 528 -5.34 -5.04 12.39
C TYR A 528 -6.70 -5.06 11.71
N ILE A 529 -7.52 -6.06 12.04
CA ILE A 529 -8.92 -6.15 11.63
C ILE A 529 -9.76 -6.35 12.89
N SER A 530 -10.74 -5.48 13.12
CA SER A 530 -11.59 -5.57 14.31
C SER A 530 -12.60 -6.71 14.21
N PRO A 531 -13.09 -7.26 15.34
CA PRO A 531 -14.16 -8.25 15.32
C PRO A 531 -15.46 -7.75 14.68
N GLU A 532 -15.72 -6.45 14.76
CA GLU A 532 -16.87 -5.79 14.13
C GLU A 532 -16.74 -5.75 12.61
N GLU A 533 -15.51 -5.56 12.10
CA GLU A 533 -15.23 -5.55 10.67
C GLU A 533 -15.28 -6.95 10.07
N TYR A 534 -14.59 -7.91 10.70
CA TYR A 534 -14.63 -9.31 10.30
C TYR A 534 -14.86 -10.20 11.54
N PRO A 535 -16.05 -10.80 11.72
CA PRO A 535 -16.35 -11.61 12.90
C PRO A 535 -15.69 -13.00 12.87
N GLY A 536 -15.33 -13.48 11.68
CA GLY A 536 -14.77 -14.82 11.50
C GLY A 536 -13.41 -14.97 12.18
N SER A 537 -13.11 -16.18 12.65
CA SER A 537 -11.79 -16.53 13.20
C SER A 537 -10.76 -16.87 12.13
N THR A 538 -11.20 -17.18 10.90
CA THR A 538 -10.37 -17.58 9.76
C THR A 538 -10.92 -16.97 8.47
N TYR A 539 -10.03 -16.54 7.57
CA TYR A 539 -10.39 -16.08 6.24
C TYR A 539 -10.72 -17.24 5.28
N PRO A 540 -11.59 -17.01 4.28
CA PRO A 540 -11.70 -17.92 3.15
C PRO A 540 -10.38 -17.98 2.37
N PRO A 541 -10.13 -18.99 1.52
CA PRO A 541 -8.97 -19.01 0.64
C PRO A 541 -8.91 -17.76 -0.23
N TRP A 542 -7.73 -17.13 -0.31
CA TRP A 542 -7.54 -15.85 -1.01
C TRP A 542 -6.17 -15.80 -1.70
N ALA A 543 -6.04 -14.96 -2.73
CA ALA A 543 -4.79 -14.81 -3.46
C ALA A 543 -3.93 -13.68 -2.88
N HIS A 544 -2.64 -13.95 -2.69
CA HIS A 544 -1.69 -13.00 -2.11
C HIS A 544 -1.59 -11.68 -2.89
N GLY A 545 -1.30 -10.61 -2.14
CA GLY A 545 -1.24 -9.22 -2.61
C GLY A 545 -0.37 -8.94 -3.84
N PRO A 546 0.88 -9.46 -3.96
CA PRO A 546 1.80 -9.04 -5.03
C PRO A 546 1.25 -9.20 -6.45
N GLY A 547 0.36 -10.16 -6.69
CA GLY A 547 -0.43 -10.18 -7.91
C GLY A 547 -1.24 -11.45 -8.11
N TYR A 548 -2.40 -11.31 -8.74
CA TYR A 548 -3.28 -12.40 -9.13
C TYR A 548 -4.13 -12.05 -10.35
N VAL A 549 -4.60 -13.08 -11.05
CA VAL A 549 -5.44 -12.99 -12.24
C VAL A 549 -6.81 -13.60 -11.95
N VAL A 550 -7.86 -12.93 -12.41
CA VAL A 550 -9.22 -13.45 -12.45
C VAL A 550 -9.75 -13.49 -13.87
N SER A 551 -10.64 -14.43 -14.17
CA SER A 551 -11.41 -14.42 -15.42
C SER A 551 -12.45 -13.30 -15.44
N HIS A 552 -12.87 -12.90 -16.64
CA HIS A 552 -13.87 -11.86 -16.85
C HIS A 552 -15.17 -12.06 -16.05
N ASP A 553 -15.68 -13.28 -15.97
CA ASP A 553 -16.91 -13.60 -15.26
C ASP A 553 -16.80 -13.35 -13.74
N ILE A 554 -15.66 -13.66 -13.13
CA ILE A 554 -15.41 -13.35 -11.72
C ILE A 554 -15.34 -11.83 -11.51
N ALA A 555 -14.56 -11.11 -12.33
CA ALA A 555 -14.47 -9.65 -12.22
C ALA A 555 -15.85 -8.99 -12.40
N LYS A 556 -16.65 -9.49 -13.33
CA LYS A 556 -18.02 -9.02 -13.58
C LYS A 556 -18.95 -9.33 -12.42
N ALA A 557 -18.85 -10.51 -11.81
CA ALA A 557 -19.62 -10.86 -10.63
C ALA A 557 -19.29 -9.92 -9.45
N VAL A 558 -18.00 -9.62 -9.22
CA VAL A 558 -17.57 -8.64 -8.20
C VAL A 558 -18.19 -7.28 -8.46
N TYR A 559 -18.12 -6.78 -9.71
CA TYR A 559 -18.76 -5.52 -10.08
C TYR A 559 -20.27 -5.52 -9.82
N VAL A 560 -21.01 -6.50 -10.32
CA VAL A 560 -22.47 -6.57 -10.19
C VAL A 560 -22.87 -6.66 -8.71
N MET A 561 -22.23 -7.54 -7.93
CA MET A 561 -22.52 -7.67 -6.51
C MET A 561 -22.19 -6.38 -5.74
N HIS A 562 -21.11 -5.69 -6.10
CA HIS A 562 -20.78 -4.41 -5.49
C HIS A 562 -21.84 -3.35 -5.80
N LYS A 563 -22.23 -3.21 -7.08
CA LYS A 563 -23.27 -2.26 -7.52
C LYS A 563 -24.61 -2.50 -6.83
N GLU A 564 -24.95 -3.76 -6.57
CA GLU A 564 -26.18 -4.17 -5.87
C GLU A 564 -26.07 -4.13 -4.34
N GLY A 565 -24.90 -3.78 -3.77
CA GLY A 565 -24.69 -3.74 -2.32
C GLY A 565 -24.67 -5.11 -1.65
N ARG A 566 -24.44 -6.17 -2.42
CA ARG A 566 -24.35 -7.56 -1.95
C ARG A 566 -22.91 -8.03 -1.71
N LEU A 567 -21.92 -7.28 -2.19
CA LEU A 567 -20.51 -7.57 -1.93
C LEU A 567 -20.15 -7.16 -0.51
N HIS A 568 -19.81 -8.14 0.33
CA HIS A 568 -19.21 -7.87 1.63
C HIS A 568 -17.76 -7.43 1.45
N ILE A 569 -17.43 -6.26 1.99
CA ILE A 569 -16.13 -5.61 1.86
C ILE A 569 -15.55 -5.41 3.26
N THR A 570 -14.31 -5.83 3.44
CA THR A 570 -13.45 -5.55 4.59
C THR A 570 -12.11 -5.02 4.07
N SER A 571 -11.35 -4.36 4.94
CA SER A 571 -10.07 -3.72 4.64
C SER A 571 -8.89 -4.67 4.50
#